data_AF-C5RCB8-F1
#
_entry.id   AF-C5RCB8-F1
#
_cell.length_a   1.000
_cell.length_b   1.000
_cell.length_c   1.000
_cell.angle_alpha   90.00
_cell.angle_beta   90.00
_cell.angle_gamma   90.00
#
_symmetry.space_group_name_H-M   'P 1'
#
loop_
_entity.id
_entity.type
_entity.pdbx_description
1 polymer ?
#
loop_
_entity_poly.entity_id
_entity_poly.type
_entity_poly.pdbx_seq_one_letter_code
_entity_poly.pdbx_strand_id
1 'polypeptide(L)'
;MFLLTVFLSISHGETAREVYNIFSIGGFILPLGIWLFFQHRFPKTWQPNPKTGQWLKRISGASLGVYVVHEFIIQIVTHFLHIKPDSLFHLLGLPLIVWLICLIIILILKRVPVLNKIIP
;
A
#
# COMPACT_ATOMS: atom_id res chain seq x y z
N MET A 1 -13.09 8.56 4.16
CA MET A 1 -13.43 7.16 3.82
C MET A 1 -13.63 6.34 5.08
N PHE A 2 -12.59 6.04 5.86
CA PHE A 2 -12.70 5.17 7.04
C PHE A 2 -13.80 5.56 8.04
N LEU A 3 -13.84 6.81 8.52
CA LEU A 3 -14.87 7.26 9.47
C LEU A 3 -16.29 7.17 8.89
N LEU A 4 -16.44 7.47 7.60
CA LEU A 4 -17.72 7.37 6.91
C LEU A 4 -18.15 5.91 6.75
N THR A 5 -17.22 5.00 6.42
CA THR A 5 -17.45 3.56 6.41
C THR A 5 -17.90 3.06 7.78
N VAL A 6 -17.24 3.48 8.86
CA VAL A 6 -17.62 3.09 10.23
C VAL A 6 -19.04 3.59 10.57
N PHE A 7 -19.32 4.88 10.31
CA PHE A 7 -20.64 5.47 10.56
C PHE A 7 -21.76 4.74 9.81
N LEU A 8 -21.59 4.52 8.51
CA LEU A 8 -22.59 3.82 7.69
C LEU A 8 -22.71 2.34 8.08
N SER A 9 -21.61 1.69 8.44
CA SER A 9 -21.66 0.28 8.86
C SER A 9 -22.43 0.11 10.17
N ILE A 10 -22.32 1.06 11.10
CA ILE A 10 -23.14 1.09 12.33
C ILE A 10 -24.61 1.35 11.99
N SER A 11 -24.89 2.24 11.03
CA SER A 11 -26.25 2.58 10.61
C SER A 11 -26.96 1.45 9.88
N HIS A 12 -26.26 0.67 9.04
CA HIS A 12 -26.85 -0.38 8.22
C HIS A 12 -26.85 -1.77 8.90
N GLY A 13 -26.07 -1.94 9.98
CA GLY A 13 -25.89 -3.25 10.64
C GLY A 13 -25.04 -4.24 9.82
N GLU A 14 -24.48 -3.80 8.70
CA GLU A 14 -23.58 -4.55 7.83
C GLU A 14 -22.41 -3.67 7.36
N THR A 15 -21.33 -4.27 6.87
CA THR A 15 -20.15 -3.50 6.43
C THR A 15 -20.47 -2.71 5.16
N ALA A 16 -20.45 -1.37 5.24
CA ALA A 16 -20.69 -0.45 4.12
C ALA A 16 -19.49 -0.42 3.14
N ARG A 17 -19.39 -1.44 2.30
CA ARG A 17 -18.26 -1.64 1.37
C ARG A 17 -18.23 -0.61 0.24
N GLU A 18 -19.35 0.00 -0.12
CA GLU A 18 -19.40 1.01 -1.21
C GLU A 18 -18.48 2.21 -0.95
N VAL A 19 -18.23 2.57 0.32
CA VAL A 19 -17.36 3.69 0.67
C VAL A 19 -15.88 3.28 0.80
N TYR A 20 -15.60 2.02 1.16
CA TYR A 20 -14.23 1.53 1.37
C TYR A 20 -13.62 0.87 0.12
N ASN A 21 -14.37 0.78 -0.96
CA ASN A 21 -13.90 0.23 -2.22
C ASN A 21 -12.88 1.16 -2.91
N ILE A 22 -11.85 0.58 -3.51
CA ILE A 22 -10.83 1.29 -4.30
C ILE A 22 -11.46 1.99 -5.53
N PHE A 23 -12.54 1.41 -6.07
CA PHE A 23 -13.31 1.99 -7.17
C PHE A 23 -14.40 2.97 -6.71
N SER A 24 -14.46 3.31 -5.42
CA SER A 24 -15.36 4.36 -4.92
C SER A 24 -14.81 5.76 -5.22
N ILE A 25 -15.67 6.77 -5.14
CA ILE A 25 -15.27 8.18 -5.26
C ILE A 25 -14.13 8.51 -4.29
N GLY A 26 -14.20 8.01 -3.04
CA GLY A 26 -13.13 8.20 -2.07
C GLY A 26 -11.83 7.51 -2.50
N GLY A 27 -11.93 6.33 -3.10
CA GLY A 27 -10.80 5.55 -3.60
C GLY A 27 -10.01 6.27 -4.71
N PHE A 28 -10.67 7.14 -5.47
CA PHE A 28 -10.01 8.02 -6.44
C PHE A 28 -9.53 9.34 -5.83
N ILE A 29 -10.33 9.97 -4.97
CA ILE A 29 -10.01 11.28 -4.39
C ILE A 29 -8.77 11.22 -3.49
N LEU A 30 -8.61 10.15 -2.68
CA LEU A 30 -7.47 10.05 -1.76
C LEU A 30 -6.11 9.97 -2.51
N PRO A 31 -5.88 9.05 -3.46
CA PRO A 31 -4.65 9.02 -4.24
C PRO A 31 -4.41 10.31 -5.02
N LEU A 32 -5.47 10.90 -5.61
CA LEU A 32 -5.38 12.14 -6.35
C LEU A 32 -4.97 13.31 -5.45
N GLY A 33 -5.53 13.40 -4.25
CA GLY A 33 -5.17 14.42 -3.26
C GLY A 33 -3.72 14.28 -2.79
N ILE A 34 -3.26 13.06 -2.54
CA ILE A 34 -1.85 12.78 -2.21
C ILE A 34 -0.95 13.20 -3.37
N TRP A 35 -1.28 12.81 -4.61
CA TRP A 35 -0.53 13.19 -5.80
C TRP A 35 -0.44 14.72 -5.96
N LEU A 36 -1.57 15.42 -5.90
CA LEU A 36 -1.65 16.88 -5.99
C LEU A 36 -0.85 17.56 -4.87
N PHE A 37 -0.92 17.05 -3.65
CA PHE A 37 -0.15 17.57 -2.52
C PHE A 37 1.35 17.53 -2.83
N PHE A 38 1.87 16.37 -3.26
CA PHE A 38 3.29 16.24 -3.62
C PHE A 38 3.65 17.12 -4.82
N GLN A 39 2.78 17.21 -5.83
CA GLN A 39 2.98 18.05 -7.01
C GLN A 39 3.07 19.55 -6.68
N HIS A 40 2.29 20.04 -5.70
CA HIS A 40 2.35 21.44 -5.27
C HIS A 40 3.49 21.69 -4.29
N ARG A 41 3.80 20.71 -3.43
CA ARG A 41 4.85 20.83 -2.42
C ARG A 41 6.25 20.85 -3.02
N PHE A 42 6.44 20.17 -4.14
CA PHE A 42 7.71 20.03 -4.84
C PHE A 42 7.61 20.64 -6.25
N PRO A 43 8.28 21.77 -6.53
CA PRO A 43 8.29 22.36 -7.87
C PRO A 43 8.91 21.39 -8.88
N LYS A 44 8.59 21.54 -10.17
CA LYS A 44 9.13 20.66 -11.24
C LYS A 44 10.67 20.63 -11.31
N THR A 45 11.32 21.66 -10.79
CA THR A 45 12.79 21.79 -10.71
C THR A 45 13.39 21.16 -9.46
N TRP A 46 12.56 20.67 -8.54
CA TRP A 46 13.04 20.06 -7.30
C TRP A 46 13.80 18.78 -7.62
N GLN A 47 15.04 18.72 -7.12
CA GLN A 47 15.84 17.51 -7.16
C GLN A 47 16.11 17.06 -5.72
N PRO A 48 15.74 15.81 -5.36
CA PRO A 48 16.16 15.26 -4.09
C PRO A 48 17.69 15.17 -4.05
N ASN A 49 18.26 15.16 -2.84
CA ASN A 49 19.66 14.82 -2.70
C ASN A 49 19.95 13.42 -3.31
N PRO A 50 21.19 13.12 -3.74
CA PRO A 50 21.49 11.89 -4.48
C PRO A 50 21.09 10.60 -3.73
N LYS A 51 21.24 10.58 -2.40
CA LYS A 51 20.89 9.42 -1.56
C LYS A 51 19.38 9.20 -1.53
N THR A 52 18.61 10.26 -1.28
CA THR A 52 17.14 10.23 -1.27
C THR A 52 16.59 9.87 -2.64
N GLY A 53 17.13 10.45 -3.72
CA GLY A 53 16.73 10.10 -5.08
C GLY A 53 16.97 8.63 -5.41
N GLN A 54 18.11 8.07 -5.00
CA GLN A 54 18.41 6.65 -5.18
C GLN A 54 17.43 5.75 -4.40
N TRP A 55 17.10 6.11 -3.15
CA TRP A 55 16.13 5.37 -2.35
C TRP A 55 14.72 5.46 -2.92
N LEU A 56 14.26 6.65 -3.32
CA LEU A 56 12.96 6.85 -3.96
C LEU A 56 12.84 6.01 -5.22
N LYS A 57 13.88 5.99 -6.08
CA LYS A 57 13.90 5.16 -7.29
C LYS A 57 13.81 3.67 -6.96
N ARG A 58 14.54 3.20 -5.94
CA ARG A 58 14.53 1.78 -5.51
C ARG A 58 13.17 1.36 -4.98
N ILE A 59 12.58 2.17 -4.08
CA ILE A 59 11.27 1.88 -3.47
C ILE A 59 10.18 1.95 -4.55
N SER A 60 10.18 3.00 -5.37
CA SER A 60 9.21 3.17 -6.46
C SER A 60 9.24 1.99 -7.43
N GLY A 61 10.44 1.57 -7.87
CA GLY A 61 10.59 0.39 -8.72
C GLY A 61 10.09 -0.90 -8.08
N ALA A 62 10.16 -1.06 -6.75
CA ALA A 62 9.67 -2.27 -6.08
C ALA A 62 8.14 -2.36 -5.99
N SER A 63 7.40 -1.27 -6.29
CA SER A 63 5.96 -1.19 -6.06
C SER A 63 5.16 -2.26 -6.82
N LEU A 64 5.53 -2.58 -8.06
CA LEU A 64 4.85 -3.63 -8.82
C LEU A 64 5.07 -5.00 -8.19
N GLY A 65 6.30 -5.30 -7.77
CA GLY A 65 6.61 -6.55 -7.07
C GLY A 65 5.78 -6.69 -5.79
N VAL A 66 5.69 -5.61 -4.99
CA VAL A 66 4.85 -5.57 -3.79
C VAL A 66 3.38 -5.85 -4.14
N TYR A 67 2.87 -5.21 -5.20
CA TYR A 67 1.51 -5.43 -5.66
C TYR A 67 1.25 -6.89 -6.08
N VAL A 68 2.22 -7.60 -6.66
CA VAL A 68 2.02 -9.01 -7.02
C VAL A 68 2.03 -9.94 -5.80
N VAL A 69 2.92 -9.69 -4.83
CA VAL A 69 3.15 -10.65 -3.74
C VAL A 69 2.28 -10.40 -2.51
N HIS A 70 1.74 -9.20 -2.31
CA HIS A 70 1.07 -8.84 -1.05
C HIS A 70 -0.11 -9.74 -0.70
N GLU A 71 -0.91 -10.20 -1.66
CA GLU A 71 -2.05 -11.09 -1.40
C GLU A 71 -1.60 -12.40 -0.75
N PHE A 72 -0.50 -13.00 -1.23
CA PHE A 72 0.09 -14.20 -0.64
C PHE A 72 0.63 -13.92 0.76
N ILE A 73 1.30 -12.79 0.96
CA ILE A 73 1.85 -12.41 2.27
C ILE A 73 0.73 -12.15 3.28
N ILE A 74 -0.39 -11.53 2.88
CA ILE A 74 -1.58 -11.37 3.73
C ILE A 74 -2.06 -12.73 4.21
N GLN A 75 -2.27 -13.69 3.31
CA GLN A 75 -2.76 -15.03 3.68
C GLN A 75 -1.81 -15.72 4.65
N ILE A 76 -0.50 -15.66 4.39
CA ILE A 76 0.54 -16.24 5.25
C ILE A 76 0.49 -15.58 6.64
N VAL A 77 0.59 -14.26 6.71
CA VAL A 77 0.66 -13.53 8.00
C VAL A 77 -0.62 -13.71 8.81
N THR A 78 -1.79 -13.62 8.18
CA THR A 78 -3.08 -13.81 8.84
C THR A 78 -3.23 -15.23 9.38
N HIS A 79 -2.76 -16.24 8.64
CA HIS A 79 -2.78 -17.63 9.09
C HIS A 79 -1.83 -17.87 10.27
N PHE A 80 -0.57 -17.44 10.17
CA PHE A 80 0.42 -17.64 11.24
C PHE A 80 0.09 -16.88 12.52
N LEU A 81 -0.39 -15.64 12.41
CA LEU A 81 -0.70 -14.79 13.56
C LEU A 81 -2.14 -14.93 14.06
N HIS A 82 -2.95 -15.80 13.45
CA HIS A 82 -4.36 -16.03 13.81
C HIS A 82 -5.16 -14.71 13.89
N ILE A 83 -4.91 -13.78 12.98
CA ILE A 83 -5.54 -12.46 13.00
C ILE A 83 -7.00 -12.59 12.56
N LYS A 84 -7.92 -12.05 13.35
CA LYS A 84 -9.33 -12.02 12.97
C LYS A 84 -9.57 -11.02 11.82
N PRO A 85 -10.26 -11.41 10.73
CA PRO A 85 -10.47 -10.54 9.56
C PRO A 85 -11.25 -9.25 9.85
N ASP A 86 -12.08 -9.26 10.88
CA ASP A 86 -12.92 -8.15 11.34
C ASP A 86 -12.21 -7.21 12.33
N SER A 87 -10.98 -7.53 12.73
CA SER A 87 -10.22 -6.70 13.66
C SER A 87 -9.75 -5.40 13.01
N LEU A 88 -9.76 -4.31 13.79
CA LEU A 88 -9.15 -3.02 13.38
C LEU A 88 -7.68 -3.17 12.98
N PHE A 89 -6.98 -4.11 13.60
CA PHE A 89 -5.59 -4.42 13.24
C PHE A 89 -5.49 -5.01 11.83
N HIS A 90 -6.38 -5.94 11.45
CA HIS A 90 -6.44 -6.50 10.10
C HIS A 90 -6.70 -5.40 9.06
N LEU A 91 -7.50 -4.39 9.40
CA LEU A 91 -7.85 -3.31 8.48
C LEU A 91 -6.78 -2.22 8.35
N LEU A 92 -6.17 -1.78 9.46
CA LEU A 92 -5.28 -0.61 9.48
C LEU A 92 -3.81 -0.96 9.68
N GLY A 93 -3.51 -1.96 10.52
CA GLY A 93 -2.15 -2.34 10.89
C GLY A 93 -1.52 -3.32 9.90
N LEU A 94 -2.28 -4.35 9.51
CA LEU A 94 -1.80 -5.41 8.63
C LEU A 94 -1.32 -4.90 7.28
N PRO A 95 -2.01 -3.97 6.56
CA PRO A 95 -1.51 -3.47 5.29
C PRO A 95 -0.13 -2.81 5.38
N LEU A 96 0.15 -2.09 6.47
CA LEU A 96 1.47 -1.44 6.68
C LEU A 96 2.57 -2.48 6.91
N ILE A 97 2.30 -3.49 7.74
CA ILE A 97 3.25 -4.56 8.05
C ILE A 97 3.52 -5.40 6.81
N VAL A 98 2.47 -5.81 6.10
CA VAL A 98 2.56 -6.56 4.86
C VAL A 98 3.34 -5.77 3.83
N TRP A 99 3.05 -4.48 3.65
CA TRP A 99 3.78 -3.63 2.71
C TRP A 99 5.28 -3.58 3.02
N LEU A 100 5.67 -3.44 4.29
CA LEU A 100 7.08 -3.46 4.70
C LEU A 100 7.74 -4.82 4.42
N ILE A 101 7.06 -5.93 4.76
CA ILE A 101 7.57 -7.29 4.49
C ILE A 101 7.76 -7.50 2.99
N CYS A 102 6.76 -7.16 2.18
CA CYS A 102 6.81 -7.27 0.73
C CYS A 102 7.94 -6.43 0.15
N LEU A 103 8.10 -5.18 0.61
CA LEU A 103 9.15 -4.29 0.15
C LEU A 103 10.54 -4.89 0.42
N ILE A 104 10.76 -5.42 1.63
CA ILE A 104 12.02 -6.09 2.00
C ILE A 104 12.27 -7.30 1.10
N ILE A 105 11.27 -8.18 0.93
CA ILE A 105 11.38 -9.37 0.07
C ILE A 105 11.74 -8.98 -1.36
N ILE A 106 11.03 -8.03 -1.97
CA ILE A 106 11.27 -7.60 -3.34
C ILE A 106 12.66 -6.96 -3.48
N LEU A 107 13.08 -6.13 -2.53
CA LEU A 107 14.42 -5.53 -2.56
C LEU A 107 15.54 -6.57 -2.42
N ILE A 108 15.31 -7.67 -1.68
CA ILE A 108 16.24 -8.80 -1.61
C ILE A 108 16.24 -9.57 -2.93
N LEU A 109 15.07 -9.91 -3.48
CA LEU A 109 14.95 -10.65 -4.74
C LEU A 109 15.58 -9.89 -5.91
N LYS A 110 15.47 -8.56 -5.95
CA LYS A 110 16.14 -7.72 -6.96
C LYS A 110 17.67 -7.75 -6.89
N ARG A 111 18.27 -8.23 -5.78
CA ARG A 111 19.72 -8.47 -5.74
C ARG A 111 20.13 -9.73 -6.52
N VAL A 112 19.19 -10.63 -6.81
CA VAL A 112 19.45 -11.83 -7.60
C VAL A 112 19.45 -11.45 -9.09
N PRO A 113 20.57 -11.63 -9.82
CA PRO A 113 20.76 -11.07 -11.17
C PRO A 113 19.78 -11.60 -12.22
N VAL A 114 19.21 -12.79 -12.02
CA VAL A 114 18.19 -13.39 -12.90
C VAL A 114 16.83 -12.72 -12.68
N LEU A 115 16.45 -12.51 -11.41
CA LEU A 115 15.14 -11.94 -11.06
C LEU A 115 15.07 -10.43 -11.32
N ASN A 116 16.21 -9.72 -11.26
CA ASN A 116 16.29 -8.30 -11.59
C ASN A 116 15.95 -7.98 -13.07
N LYS A 117 16.00 -8.98 -13.98
CA LYS A 117 15.59 -8.80 -15.38
C LYS A 117 14.09 -8.99 -15.61
N ILE A 118 13.40 -9.66 -14.68
CA ILE A 118 12.00 -10.08 -14.82
C ILE A 118 11.09 -9.22 -13.94
N ILE A 119 11.57 -8.86 -12.74
CA ILE A 119 10.83 -8.08 -11.75
C ILE A 119 11.30 -6.61 -11.89
N PRO A 120 10.49 -5.72 -12.51
CA PRO A 120 10.83 -4.31 -12.64
C PRO A 120 10.95 -3.64 -11.27
#